data_AF-F3FHA3-F1
#
_entry.id   AF-F3FHA3-F1
#
_cell.length_a   1.000
_cell.length_b   1.000
_cell.length_c   1.000
_cell.angle_alpha   90.00
_cell.angle_beta   90.00
_cell.angle_gamma   90.00
#
_symmetry.space_group_name_H-M   'P 1'
#
loop_
_entity.id
_entity.type
_entity.pdbx_description
1 polymer ?
#
loop_
_entity_poly.entity_id
_entity_poly.type
_entity_poly.pdbx_seq_one_letter_code
_entity_poly.pdbx_strand_id
1 'polypeptide(L)'
;MDNKEIFNTVINLVARQPWVGAKVAELSHILYEECKCANSREMLINIINNFSYMSRQDYSEKLGALADEIMSEEGYEDNAQIVAMAADSGPDSSQEITYNLKFTFTQKGWLNFSGVSTFGSAYKNYNKTGRKKLYVVDDFVGSGQTVISRYKELCRVFTHGNVDGYSISFKVLVSTEHGLEAVRDAGIDISAQTIIKKAIDGFFPDAIAAEYRTLMTRLETGLSLEHEGIMMPSLGYNGAQAAYCREASNTPNSVLPIFWWPFDHADERRPTMLHRAMRDA
;
A
#
# COMPACT_ATOMS: atom_id res chain seq x y z
N MET A 1 -34.21 10.12 3.53
CA MET A 1 -33.15 10.89 4.21
C MET A 1 -33.22 12.31 3.68
N ASP A 2 -33.07 13.30 4.54
CA ASP A 2 -33.21 14.71 4.16
C ASP A 2 -31.98 15.17 3.35
N ASN A 3 -32.18 15.96 2.28
CA ASN A 3 -31.10 16.55 1.49
C ASN A 3 -30.13 17.37 2.38
N LYS A 4 -30.63 17.95 3.47
CA LYS A 4 -29.82 18.66 4.46
C LYS A 4 -28.87 17.74 5.21
N GLU A 5 -29.32 16.53 5.56
CA GLU A 5 -28.52 15.53 6.28
C GLU A 5 -27.40 14.97 5.38
N ILE A 6 -27.73 14.72 4.10
CA ILE A 6 -26.77 14.32 3.08
C ILE A 6 -25.69 15.39 2.92
N PHE A 7 -26.11 16.64 2.73
CA PHE A 7 -25.20 17.77 2.57
C PHE A 7 -24.28 17.92 3.79
N ASN A 8 -24.83 17.87 5.00
CA ASN A 8 -24.07 17.96 6.24
C ASN A 8 -23.07 16.81 6.42
N THR A 9 -23.44 15.59 6.01
CA THR A 9 -22.53 14.43 6.07
C THR A 9 -21.35 14.63 5.14
N VAL A 10 -21.62 15.00 3.87
CA VAL A 10 -20.59 15.19 2.86
C VAL A 10 -19.66 16.35 3.22
N ILE A 11 -20.20 17.50 3.66
CA ILE A 11 -19.37 18.67 4.00
C ILE A 11 -18.47 18.38 5.21
N ASN A 12 -18.97 17.63 6.21
CA ASN A 12 -18.17 17.23 7.36
C ASN A 12 -17.04 16.26 6.96
N LEU A 13 -17.32 15.32 6.04
CA LEU A 13 -16.29 14.44 5.49
C LEU A 13 -15.23 15.21 4.72
N VAL A 14 -15.62 16.13 3.83
CA VAL A 14 -14.68 16.97 3.08
C VAL A 14 -13.84 17.85 4.01
N ALA A 15 -14.42 18.41 5.06
CA ALA A 15 -13.69 19.22 6.03
C ALA A 15 -12.61 18.42 6.79
N ARG A 16 -12.87 17.14 7.08
CA ARG A 16 -11.93 16.24 7.75
C ARG A 16 -10.92 15.60 6.80
N GLN A 17 -11.34 15.34 5.57
CA GLN A 17 -10.60 14.61 4.54
C GLN A 17 -10.66 15.43 3.24
N PRO A 18 -9.86 16.51 3.10
CA PRO A 18 -9.98 17.45 1.97
C PRO A 18 -9.86 16.81 0.59
N TRP A 19 -9.10 15.72 0.46
CA TRP A 19 -8.95 14.96 -0.79
C TRP A 19 -10.28 14.40 -1.32
N VAL A 20 -11.26 14.15 -0.44
CA VAL A 20 -12.61 13.70 -0.78
C VAL A 20 -13.38 14.78 -1.55
N GLY A 21 -13.01 16.06 -1.41
CA GLY A 21 -13.65 17.17 -2.13
C GLY A 21 -13.61 17.01 -3.65
N ALA A 22 -12.57 16.38 -4.19
CA ALA A 22 -12.46 16.07 -5.62
C ALA A 22 -13.25 14.82 -6.05
N LYS A 23 -13.87 14.11 -5.10
CA LYS A 23 -14.52 12.80 -5.25
C LYS A 23 -15.95 12.77 -4.71
N VAL A 24 -16.60 13.94 -4.62
CA VAL A 24 -17.92 14.10 -3.98
C VAL A 24 -19.02 13.29 -4.70
N ALA A 25 -18.96 13.21 -6.03
CA ALA A 25 -19.94 12.46 -6.80
C ALA A 25 -19.82 10.95 -6.52
N GLU A 26 -18.59 10.42 -6.56
CA GLU A 26 -18.29 9.02 -6.30
C GLU A 26 -18.56 8.65 -4.83
N LEU A 27 -18.21 9.53 -3.90
CA LEU A 27 -18.58 9.37 -2.48
C LEU A 27 -20.10 9.28 -2.31
N SER A 28 -20.85 10.18 -2.97
CA SER A 28 -22.31 10.20 -2.86
C SER A 28 -22.92 8.92 -3.42
N HIS A 29 -22.41 8.42 -4.55
CA HIS A 29 -22.82 7.14 -5.13
C HIS A 29 -22.64 5.98 -4.14
N ILE A 30 -21.44 5.83 -3.57
CA ILE A 30 -21.15 4.75 -2.60
C ILE A 30 -22.05 4.85 -1.36
N LEU A 31 -22.20 6.05 -0.77
CA LEU A 31 -22.95 6.23 0.48
C LEU A 31 -24.47 6.13 0.31
N TYR A 32 -25.01 6.48 -0.85
CA TYR A 32 -26.46 6.68 -1.03
C TYR A 32 -27.10 5.77 -2.07
N GLU A 33 -26.34 5.20 -2.99
CA GLU A 33 -26.83 4.26 -4.00
C GLU A 33 -26.39 2.83 -3.69
N GLU A 34 -25.16 2.62 -3.23
CA GLU A 34 -24.64 1.27 -2.90
C GLU A 34 -25.01 0.83 -1.48
N CYS A 35 -24.88 1.71 -0.49
CA CYS A 35 -25.26 1.40 0.89
C CYS A 35 -26.78 1.27 1.05
N LYS A 36 -27.27 0.02 1.16
CA LYS A 36 -28.70 -0.29 1.30
C LYS A 36 -29.28 -0.07 2.70
N CYS A 37 -28.45 0.21 3.71
CA CYS A 37 -28.91 0.47 5.08
C CYS A 37 -28.09 1.56 5.77
N ALA A 38 -28.65 2.14 6.84
CA ALA A 38 -28.01 3.19 7.62
C ALA A 38 -26.70 2.73 8.27
N ASN A 39 -26.65 1.51 8.83
CA ASN A 39 -25.44 0.99 9.48
C ASN A 39 -24.26 0.84 8.51
N SER A 40 -24.49 0.35 7.28
CA SER A 40 -23.43 0.27 6.26
C SER A 40 -22.90 1.67 5.89
N ARG A 41 -23.80 2.65 5.80
CA ARG A 41 -23.42 4.04 5.52
C ARG A 41 -22.60 4.64 6.66
N GLU A 42 -23.05 4.45 7.91
CA GLU A 42 -22.33 4.90 9.10
C GLU A 42 -20.93 4.28 9.19
N MET A 43 -20.83 2.96 8.97
CA MET A 43 -19.54 2.26 8.88
C MET A 43 -18.61 2.91 7.86
N LEU A 44 -19.07 3.16 6.63
CA LEU A 44 -18.23 3.78 5.60
C LEU A 44 -17.82 5.21 5.97
N ILE A 45 -18.73 6.02 6.53
CA ILE A 45 -18.42 7.36 7.03
C ILE A 45 -17.30 7.29 8.09
N ASN A 46 -17.39 6.33 9.01
CA ASN A 46 -16.39 6.13 10.06
C ASN A 46 -15.04 5.65 9.51
N ILE A 47 -15.04 4.77 8.50
CA ILE A 47 -13.82 4.35 7.79
C ILE A 47 -13.19 5.55 7.06
N ILE A 48 -13.97 6.32 6.31
CA ILE A 48 -13.47 7.47 5.55
C ILE A 48 -12.92 8.56 6.48
N ASN A 49 -13.56 8.79 7.63
CA ASN A 49 -13.04 9.73 8.62
C ASN A 49 -11.60 9.40 9.07
N ASN A 50 -11.23 8.13 9.09
CA ASN A 50 -9.90 7.65 9.47
C ASN A 50 -9.03 7.24 8.27
N PHE A 51 -9.42 7.64 7.06
CA PHE A 51 -8.69 7.31 5.84
C PHE A 51 -7.32 7.98 5.85
N SER A 52 -6.29 7.23 5.45
CA SER A 52 -4.91 7.73 5.36
C SER A 52 -4.64 8.19 3.94
N TYR A 53 -4.49 9.51 3.75
CA TYR A 53 -4.17 10.11 2.46
C TYR A 53 -2.72 10.59 2.45
N MET A 54 -1.95 10.18 1.44
CA MET A 54 -0.60 10.69 1.20
C MET A 54 -0.62 11.66 0.03
N SER A 55 -0.50 12.96 0.32
CA SER A 55 -0.35 13.99 -0.71
C SER A 55 1.00 13.88 -1.42
N ARG A 56 1.17 14.62 -2.52
CA ARG A 56 2.48 14.78 -3.17
C ARG A 56 3.55 15.35 -2.23
N GLN A 57 3.17 16.27 -1.35
CA GLN A 57 4.10 16.83 -0.37
C GLN A 57 4.51 15.76 0.65
N ASP A 58 3.54 15.04 1.22
CA ASP A 58 3.82 13.95 2.16
C ASP A 58 4.72 12.89 1.50
N TYR A 59 4.41 12.49 0.26
CA TYR A 59 5.21 11.53 -0.49
C TYR A 59 6.68 11.98 -0.62
N SER A 60 6.91 13.26 -0.95
CA SER A 60 8.26 13.81 -1.06
C SER A 60 8.99 13.82 0.29
N GLU A 61 8.30 14.19 1.37
CA GLU A 61 8.84 14.18 2.73
C GLU A 61 9.18 12.75 3.19
N LYS A 62 8.30 11.78 2.92
CA LYS A 62 8.51 10.37 3.26
C LYS A 62 9.64 9.73 2.44
N LEU A 63 9.79 10.07 1.16
CA LEU A 63 10.95 9.67 0.36
C LEU A 63 12.25 10.25 0.93
N GLY A 64 12.22 11.52 1.36
CA GLY A 64 13.35 12.16 2.03
C GLY A 64 13.77 11.44 3.30
N ALA A 65 12.80 11.12 4.17
CA ALA A 65 13.03 10.39 5.42
C ALA A 65 13.54 8.96 5.17
N LEU A 66 12.99 8.26 4.18
CA LEU A 66 13.46 6.93 3.78
C LEU A 66 14.92 6.97 3.30
N ALA A 67 15.28 7.99 2.53
CA ALA A 67 16.64 8.19 2.07
C ALA A 67 17.60 8.51 3.24
N ASP A 68 17.18 9.37 4.18
CA ASP A 68 17.96 9.71 5.37
C ASP A 68 18.19 8.48 6.25
N GLU A 69 17.18 7.63 6.43
CA GLU A 69 17.30 6.37 7.15
C GLU A 69 18.38 5.48 6.51
N ILE A 70 18.29 5.25 5.20
CA ILE A 70 19.26 4.43 4.46
C ILE A 70 20.68 5.00 4.53
N MET A 71 20.83 6.32 4.38
CA MET A 71 22.13 7.00 4.40
C MET A 71 22.71 7.12 5.82
N SER A 72 21.92 6.87 6.86
CA SER A 72 22.43 6.83 8.24
C SER A 72 23.17 5.52 8.57
N GLU A 73 22.99 4.47 7.74
CA GLU A 73 23.61 3.17 7.95
C GLU A 73 25.04 3.11 7.38
N GLU A 74 25.98 2.54 8.14
CA GLU A 74 27.38 2.41 7.71
C GLU A 74 27.51 1.68 6.36
N GLY A 75 28.37 2.17 5.46
CA GLY A 75 28.62 1.51 4.18
C GLY A 75 27.47 1.62 3.17
N TYR A 76 26.53 2.55 3.36
CA TYR A 76 25.51 2.85 2.35
C TYR A 76 26.14 3.23 1.00
N GLU A 77 27.20 4.05 0.98
CA GLU A 77 27.79 4.56 -0.27
C GLU A 77 28.38 3.45 -1.15
N ASP A 78 29.16 2.56 -0.54
CA ASP A 78 30.03 1.64 -1.27
C ASP A 78 29.52 0.20 -1.29
N ASN A 79 28.73 -0.20 -0.29
CA ASN A 79 28.31 -1.59 -0.09
C ASN A 79 26.80 -1.81 -0.24
N ALA A 80 25.99 -0.73 -0.34
CA ALA A 80 24.55 -0.88 -0.46
C ALA A 80 24.02 -0.80 -1.88
N GLN A 81 23.03 -1.63 -2.16
CA GLN A 81 22.21 -1.58 -3.36
C GLN A 81 20.73 -1.40 -2.98
N ILE A 82 20.03 -0.56 -3.75
CA ILE A 82 18.60 -0.31 -3.62
C ILE A 82 17.85 -1.24 -4.56
N VAL A 83 16.94 -2.02 -4.02
CA VAL A 83 16.31 -3.12 -4.74
C VAL A 83 14.81 -2.89 -4.75
N ALA A 84 14.23 -2.63 -5.92
CA ALA A 84 12.77 -2.62 -6.04
C ALA A 84 12.21 -4.01 -5.69
N MET A 85 11.13 -4.06 -4.90
CA MET A 85 10.48 -5.32 -4.52
C MET A 85 9.77 -6.03 -5.70
N ALA A 86 9.53 -5.31 -6.80
CA ALA A 86 8.91 -5.82 -8.04
C ALA A 86 9.51 -7.16 -8.49
N ALA A 87 8.62 -8.08 -8.89
CA ALA A 87 9.02 -9.41 -9.31
C ALA A 87 9.53 -9.49 -10.75
N ASP A 88 8.99 -8.64 -11.62
CA ASP A 88 9.29 -8.60 -13.04
C ASP A 88 9.41 -7.16 -13.57
N SER A 89 9.57 -7.02 -14.89
CA SER A 89 9.78 -5.74 -15.55
C SER A 89 8.49 -4.96 -15.87
N GLY A 90 7.32 -5.46 -15.44
CA GLY A 90 6.07 -4.71 -15.53
C GLY A 90 6.11 -3.45 -14.64
N PRO A 91 5.32 -2.41 -14.97
CA PRO A 91 5.23 -1.21 -14.14
C PRO A 91 4.79 -1.56 -12.71
N ASP A 92 5.56 -1.12 -11.73
CA ASP A 92 5.32 -1.41 -10.31
C ASP A 92 5.71 -0.21 -9.44
N SER A 93 4.99 0.00 -8.33
CA SER A 93 5.23 1.14 -7.43
C SER A 93 6.61 1.12 -6.77
N SER A 94 7.18 -0.06 -6.52
CA SER A 94 8.54 -0.19 -5.97
C SER A 94 9.61 0.26 -6.95
N GLN A 95 9.36 0.13 -8.26
CA GLN A 95 10.26 0.65 -9.30
C GLN A 95 10.21 2.17 -9.37
N GLU A 96 9.01 2.76 -9.28
CA GLU A 96 8.82 4.22 -9.18
C GLU A 96 9.60 4.77 -7.98
N ILE A 97 9.46 4.14 -6.80
CA ILE A 97 10.18 4.55 -5.59
C ILE A 97 11.69 4.45 -5.77
N THR A 98 12.19 3.35 -6.33
CA THR A 98 13.63 3.19 -6.59
C THR A 98 14.15 4.31 -7.49
N TYR A 99 13.37 4.70 -8.51
CA TYR A 99 13.73 5.78 -9.42
C TYR A 99 13.70 7.15 -8.72
N ASN A 100 12.68 7.44 -7.91
CA ASN A 100 12.56 8.70 -7.19
C ASN A 100 13.63 8.83 -6.10
N LEU A 101 13.93 7.74 -5.39
CA LEU A 101 15.03 7.69 -4.42
C LEU A 101 16.38 8.00 -5.06
N LYS A 102 16.64 7.55 -6.30
CA LYS A 102 17.88 7.90 -7.01
C LYS A 102 18.08 9.42 -7.08
N PHE A 103 17.03 10.18 -7.37
CA PHE A 103 17.08 11.64 -7.36
C PHE A 103 17.33 12.18 -5.95
N THR A 104 16.56 11.71 -4.95
CA THR A 104 16.70 12.13 -3.54
C THR A 104 18.10 11.88 -2.98
N PHE A 105 18.67 10.69 -3.23
CA PHE A 105 20.03 10.33 -2.85
C PHE A 105 21.07 11.26 -3.50
N THR A 106 20.92 11.54 -4.79
CA THR A 106 21.82 12.46 -5.51
C THR A 106 21.77 13.87 -4.92
N GLN A 107 20.57 14.37 -4.58
CA GLN A 107 20.42 15.67 -3.91
C GLN A 107 21.09 15.71 -2.54
N LYS A 108 21.11 14.57 -1.83
CA LYS A 108 21.74 14.42 -0.51
C LYS A 108 23.24 14.08 -0.57
N GLY A 109 23.82 14.01 -1.77
CA GLY A 109 25.26 13.81 -1.97
C GLY A 109 25.70 12.37 -2.23
N TRP A 110 24.79 11.39 -2.27
CA TRP A 110 25.11 10.02 -2.66
C TRP A 110 25.13 9.87 -4.19
N LEU A 111 26.30 10.10 -4.79
CA LEU A 111 26.46 10.17 -6.25
C LEU A 111 26.68 8.79 -6.93
N ASN A 112 27.13 7.79 -6.17
CA ASN A 112 27.40 6.42 -6.66
C ASN A 112 26.27 5.44 -6.32
N PHE A 113 25.02 5.88 -6.46
CA PHE A 113 23.83 5.04 -6.29
C PHE A 113 23.90 3.76 -7.15
N SER A 114 23.60 2.61 -6.54
CA SER A 114 23.40 1.33 -7.24
C SER A 114 21.99 0.84 -6.96
N GLY A 115 21.16 0.78 -8.00
CA GLY A 115 19.79 0.32 -7.87
C GLY A 115 19.41 -0.69 -8.94
N VAL A 116 18.46 -1.57 -8.62
CA VAL A 116 17.86 -2.52 -9.55
C VAL A 116 16.34 -2.46 -9.50
N SER A 117 15.71 -2.65 -10.66
CA SER A 117 14.25 -2.54 -10.83
C SER A 117 13.47 -3.81 -10.47
N THR A 118 14.15 -4.91 -10.11
CA THR A 118 13.49 -6.12 -9.63
C THR A 118 14.31 -6.79 -8.55
N PHE A 119 13.64 -7.46 -7.61
CA PHE A 119 14.34 -8.16 -6.52
C PHE A 119 15.21 -9.31 -7.07
N GLY A 120 14.77 -9.97 -8.15
CA GLY A 120 15.53 -11.02 -8.83
C GLY A 120 16.84 -10.53 -9.47
N SER A 121 16.97 -9.21 -9.71
CA SER A 121 18.19 -8.62 -10.27
C SER A 121 19.27 -8.34 -9.21
N ALA A 122 18.96 -8.43 -7.92
CA ALA A 122 19.87 -8.07 -6.83
C ALA A 122 21.16 -8.93 -6.84
N TYR A 123 21.04 -10.24 -7.06
CA TYR A 123 22.21 -11.14 -7.12
C TYR A 123 23.10 -10.86 -8.34
N LYS A 124 22.49 -10.58 -9.50
CA LYS A 124 23.24 -10.18 -10.70
C LYS A 124 23.98 -8.86 -10.47
N ASN A 125 23.38 -7.93 -9.74
CA ASN A 125 24.02 -6.67 -9.39
C ASN A 125 25.14 -6.86 -8.36
N TYR A 126 24.97 -7.76 -7.38
CA TYR A 126 26.03 -8.20 -6.49
C TYR A 126 27.24 -8.74 -7.27
N ASN A 127 27.04 -9.65 -8.24
CA ASN A 127 28.16 -10.18 -9.04
C ASN A 127 28.94 -9.11 -9.83
N LYS A 128 28.32 -7.97 -10.11
CA LYS A 128 28.96 -6.85 -10.82
C LYS A 128 29.66 -5.87 -9.88
N THR A 129 29.13 -5.67 -8.67
CA THR A 129 29.50 -4.55 -7.80
C THR A 129 30.11 -4.97 -6.48
N GLY A 130 29.93 -6.22 -6.07
CA GLY A 130 30.30 -6.72 -4.74
C GLY A 130 29.41 -6.21 -3.59
N ARG A 131 28.33 -5.45 -3.88
CA ARG A 131 27.47 -4.82 -2.86
C ARG A 131 26.59 -5.84 -2.14
N LYS A 132 26.81 -5.98 -0.83
CA LYS A 132 26.21 -7.02 0.03
C LYS A 132 25.05 -6.51 0.91
N LYS A 133 24.87 -5.20 1.04
CA LYS A 133 23.73 -4.62 1.76
C LYS A 133 22.58 -4.38 0.79
N LEU A 134 21.45 -5.03 0.99
CA LEU A 134 20.26 -4.89 0.16
C LEU A 134 19.22 -4.10 0.94
N TYR A 135 18.90 -2.90 0.46
CA TYR A 135 17.72 -2.16 0.90
C TYR A 135 16.60 -2.41 -0.10
N VAL A 136 15.67 -3.29 0.26
CA VAL A 136 14.53 -3.64 -0.58
C VAL A 136 13.41 -2.64 -0.32
N VAL A 137 12.97 -1.93 -1.35
CA VAL A 137 12.02 -0.82 -1.22
C VAL A 137 10.67 -1.13 -1.85
N ASP A 138 9.61 -0.61 -1.25
CA ASP A 138 8.25 -0.64 -1.79
C ASP A 138 7.38 0.53 -1.26
N ASP A 139 6.26 0.78 -1.92
CA ASP A 139 5.30 1.85 -1.58
C ASP A 139 4.45 1.44 -0.39
N PHE A 140 3.89 0.22 -0.44
CA PHE A 140 2.86 -0.18 0.49
C PHE A 140 2.95 -1.65 0.90
N VAL A 141 3.05 -1.90 2.21
CA VAL A 141 2.97 -3.25 2.79
C VAL A 141 1.63 -3.43 3.51
N GLY A 142 0.76 -4.24 2.90
CA GLY A 142 -0.53 -4.66 3.47
C GLY A 142 -0.37 -5.72 4.55
N SER A 143 -0.48 -7.00 4.17
CA SER A 143 -0.41 -8.16 5.09
C SER A 143 1.01 -8.65 5.42
N GLY A 144 2.05 -8.11 4.78
CA GLY A 144 3.44 -8.55 4.97
C GLY A 144 3.85 -9.80 4.20
N GLN A 145 2.91 -10.56 3.61
CA GLN A 145 3.20 -11.82 2.94
C GLN A 145 4.16 -11.67 1.74
N THR A 146 4.01 -10.61 0.95
CA THR A 146 4.93 -10.33 -0.16
C THR A 146 6.35 -10.15 0.34
N VAL A 147 6.56 -9.34 1.39
CA VAL A 147 7.89 -9.12 1.99
C VAL A 147 8.50 -10.45 2.46
N ILE A 148 7.74 -11.25 3.22
CA ILE A 148 8.21 -12.55 3.73
C ILE A 148 8.62 -13.49 2.59
N SER A 149 7.82 -13.54 1.52
CA SER A 149 8.14 -14.36 0.35
C SER A 149 9.39 -13.87 -0.38
N ARG A 150 9.57 -12.55 -0.54
CA ARG A 150 10.73 -11.97 -1.23
C ARG A 150 12.00 -12.13 -0.42
N TYR A 151 11.93 -11.97 0.90
CA TYR A 151 13.06 -12.24 1.80
C TYR A 151 13.56 -13.68 1.66
N LYS A 152 12.65 -14.67 1.74
CA LYS A 152 13.01 -16.09 1.58
C LYS A 152 13.71 -16.37 0.26
N GLU A 153 13.21 -15.79 -0.83
CA GLU A 153 13.79 -15.98 -2.15
C GLU A 153 15.15 -15.29 -2.29
N LEU A 154 15.32 -14.07 -1.78
CA LEU A 154 16.62 -13.39 -1.77
C LEU A 154 17.65 -14.16 -0.94
N CYS A 155 17.28 -14.61 0.27
CA CYS A 155 18.15 -15.45 1.09
C CYS A 155 18.54 -16.72 0.34
N ARG A 156 17.57 -17.40 -0.29
CA ARG A 156 17.84 -18.59 -1.10
C ARG A 156 18.88 -18.29 -2.16
N VAL A 157 18.68 -17.26 -2.98
CA VAL A 157 19.57 -16.91 -4.09
C VAL A 157 20.98 -16.56 -3.60
N PHE A 158 21.12 -15.74 -2.57
CA PHE A 158 22.43 -15.33 -2.05
C PHE A 158 23.18 -16.48 -1.37
N THR A 159 22.48 -17.34 -0.61
CA THR A 159 23.08 -18.53 -0.01
C THR A 159 23.51 -19.56 -1.05
N HIS A 160 22.71 -19.81 -2.10
CA HIS A 160 23.12 -20.70 -3.21
C HIS A 160 24.31 -20.15 -3.99
N GLY A 161 24.45 -18.82 -4.03
CA GLY A 161 25.61 -18.12 -4.59
C GLY A 161 26.87 -18.15 -3.72
N ASN A 162 26.83 -18.80 -2.55
CA ASN A 162 27.90 -18.79 -1.54
C ASN A 162 28.34 -17.36 -1.16
N VAL A 163 27.37 -16.43 -1.05
CA VAL A 163 27.65 -15.06 -0.63
C VAL A 163 27.60 -15.00 0.89
N ASP A 164 28.74 -14.76 1.51
CA ASP A 164 28.82 -14.55 2.96
C ASP A 164 28.68 -13.07 3.33
N GLY A 165 28.07 -12.81 4.49
CA GLY A 165 27.99 -11.47 5.08
C GLY A 165 27.09 -10.48 4.34
N TYR A 166 26.06 -10.96 3.64
CA TYR A 166 25.00 -10.09 3.10
C TYR A 166 23.96 -9.75 4.16
N SER A 167 23.30 -8.60 3.99
CA SER A 167 22.14 -8.19 4.79
C SER A 167 21.00 -7.78 3.88
N ILE A 168 19.77 -8.01 4.35
CA ILE A 168 18.55 -7.61 3.65
C ILE A 168 17.69 -6.85 4.65
N SER A 169 17.35 -5.61 4.32
CA SER A 169 16.44 -4.78 5.09
C SER A 169 15.37 -4.23 4.17
N PHE A 170 14.10 -4.32 4.60
CA PHE A 170 12.97 -3.78 3.86
C PHE A 170 12.68 -2.36 4.33
N LYS A 171 12.62 -1.41 3.39
CA LYS A 171 12.46 0.02 3.66
C LYS A 171 11.26 0.52 2.87
N VAL A 172 10.11 0.71 3.52
CA VAL A 172 8.85 1.02 2.82
C VAL A 172 8.27 2.38 3.19
N LEU A 173 7.50 2.99 2.29
CA LEU A 173 6.86 4.28 2.58
C LEU A 173 5.70 4.11 3.56
N VAL A 174 4.84 3.12 3.33
CA VAL A 174 3.67 2.86 4.15
C VAL A 174 3.55 1.37 4.48
N SER A 175 3.17 1.06 5.71
CA SER A 175 2.78 -0.29 6.10
C SER A 175 1.55 -0.25 7.00
N THR A 176 0.71 -1.28 6.93
CA THR A 176 -0.22 -1.52 8.03
C THR A 176 0.56 -1.99 9.26
N GLU A 177 0.11 -1.61 10.46
CA GLU A 177 0.70 -2.07 11.73
C GLU A 177 0.77 -3.61 11.77
N HIS A 178 -0.32 -4.27 11.41
CA HIS A 178 -0.40 -5.72 11.31
C HIS A 178 0.62 -6.34 10.33
N GLY A 179 0.79 -5.73 9.15
CA GLY A 179 1.76 -6.21 8.16
C GLY A 179 3.20 -6.01 8.62
N LEU A 180 3.50 -4.88 9.25
CA LEU A 180 4.81 -4.58 9.81
C LEU A 180 5.18 -5.56 10.93
N GLU A 181 4.25 -5.81 11.85
CA GLU A 181 4.41 -6.79 12.94
C GLU A 181 4.60 -8.20 12.38
N ALA A 182 3.79 -8.64 11.43
CA ALA A 182 3.92 -9.98 10.84
C ALA A 182 5.30 -10.21 10.18
N VAL A 183 5.88 -9.18 9.56
CA VAL A 183 7.23 -9.25 8.98
C VAL A 183 8.30 -9.29 10.08
N ARG A 184 8.18 -8.46 11.13
CA ARG A 184 9.12 -8.45 12.26
C ARG A 184 9.10 -9.75 13.04
N ASP A 185 7.91 -10.32 13.27
CA ASP A 185 7.72 -11.62 13.92
C ASP A 185 8.34 -12.77 13.12
N ALA A 186 8.44 -12.62 11.80
CA ALA A 186 9.17 -13.54 10.94
C ALA A 186 10.71 -13.37 11.01
N GLY A 187 11.21 -12.48 11.87
CA GLY A 187 12.64 -12.19 12.05
C GLY A 187 13.25 -11.38 10.91
N ILE A 188 12.44 -10.65 10.14
CA ILE A 188 12.88 -9.88 8.98
C ILE A 188 13.01 -8.40 9.37
N ASP A 189 14.14 -7.81 9.01
CA ASP A 189 14.36 -6.38 9.23
C ASP A 189 13.49 -5.55 8.28
N ILE A 190 12.66 -4.68 8.87
CA ILE A 190 11.75 -3.80 8.15
C ILE A 190 11.48 -2.49 8.91
N SER A 191 11.44 -1.40 8.15
CA SER A 191 10.95 -0.09 8.59
C SER A 191 9.91 0.48 7.64
N ALA A 192 9.06 1.36 8.17
CA ALA A 192 8.03 2.07 7.42
C ALA A 192 8.02 3.55 7.82
N GLN A 193 7.95 4.46 6.84
CA GLN A 193 7.90 5.90 7.13
C GLN A 193 6.52 6.39 7.62
N THR A 194 5.49 5.57 7.38
CA THR A 194 4.13 5.76 7.87
C THR A 194 3.54 4.41 8.25
N ILE A 195 2.97 4.32 9.44
CA ILE A 195 2.27 3.12 9.93
C ILE A 195 0.78 3.46 10.02
N ILE A 196 -0.06 2.65 9.38
CA ILE A 196 -1.51 2.80 9.40
C ILE A 196 -2.17 1.62 10.10
N LYS A 197 -3.31 1.84 10.74
CA LYS A 197 -4.09 0.76 11.35
C LYS A 197 -5.05 0.15 10.34
N LYS A 198 -5.49 -1.09 10.60
CA LYS A 198 -6.63 -1.68 9.87
C LYS A 198 -7.84 -0.78 10.05
N ALA A 199 -8.52 -0.45 8.96
CA ALA A 199 -9.61 0.52 8.95
C ALA A 199 -10.82 0.10 9.79
N ILE A 200 -10.98 -1.21 10.01
CA ILE A 200 -12.02 -1.77 10.87
C ILE A 200 -11.38 -2.26 12.18
N ASP A 201 -10.55 -3.31 12.10
CA ASP A 201 -10.05 -3.98 13.31
C ASP A 201 -9.12 -3.13 14.17
N GLY A 202 -8.51 -2.08 13.62
CA GLY A 202 -7.55 -1.23 14.34
C GLY A 202 -8.17 0.00 15.00
N PHE A 203 -9.42 0.34 14.70
CA PHE A 203 -10.06 1.56 15.19
C PHE A 203 -11.30 1.31 16.06
N PHE A 204 -11.93 0.13 15.94
CA PHE A 204 -13.18 -0.17 16.64
C PHE A 204 -13.02 -1.33 17.63
N PRO A 205 -13.74 -1.31 18.77
CA PRO A 205 -13.79 -2.45 19.68
C PRO A 205 -14.27 -3.72 18.97
N ASP A 206 -13.80 -4.90 19.40
CA ASP A 206 -14.02 -6.19 18.73
C ASP A 206 -15.47 -6.47 18.33
N ALA A 207 -16.44 -6.14 19.18
CA ALA A 207 -17.86 -6.34 18.88
C ALA A 207 -18.34 -5.47 17.71
N ILE A 208 -17.91 -4.21 17.66
CA ILE A 208 -18.25 -3.27 16.57
C ILE A 208 -17.46 -3.64 15.31
N ALA A 209 -16.18 -3.98 15.46
CA ALA A 209 -15.35 -4.44 14.35
C ALA A 209 -15.94 -5.70 13.70
N ALA A 210 -16.46 -6.65 14.49
CA ALA A 210 -17.14 -7.83 13.96
C ALA A 210 -18.39 -7.47 13.14
N GLU A 211 -19.23 -6.56 13.64
CA GLU A 211 -20.38 -6.06 12.88
C GLU A 211 -19.92 -5.36 11.58
N TYR A 212 -18.91 -4.50 11.65
CA TYR A 212 -18.38 -3.77 10.50
C TYR A 212 -17.76 -4.69 9.45
N ARG A 213 -17.05 -5.75 9.85
CA ARG A 213 -16.59 -6.79 8.90
C ARG A 213 -17.77 -7.43 8.19
N THR A 214 -18.81 -7.83 8.91
CA THR A 214 -20.03 -8.40 8.30
C THR A 214 -20.73 -7.40 7.36
N LEU A 215 -20.85 -6.14 7.76
CA LEU A 215 -21.44 -5.09 6.94
C LEU A 215 -20.63 -4.82 5.67
N MET A 216 -19.31 -4.79 5.76
CA MET A 216 -18.40 -4.61 4.63
C MET A 216 -18.47 -5.79 3.67
N THR A 217 -18.36 -7.03 4.15
CA THR A 217 -18.50 -8.22 3.29
C THR A 217 -19.87 -8.27 2.63
N ARG A 218 -20.95 -7.86 3.32
CA ARG A 218 -22.27 -7.74 2.70
C ARG A 218 -22.33 -6.63 1.65
N LEU A 219 -21.62 -5.53 1.84
CA LEU A 219 -21.55 -4.46 0.84
C LEU A 219 -20.77 -4.93 -0.40
N GLU A 220 -19.70 -5.69 -0.19
CA GLU A 220 -18.89 -6.30 -1.24
C GLU A 220 -19.68 -7.30 -2.10
N THR A 221 -20.79 -7.88 -1.62
CA THR A 221 -21.66 -8.72 -2.49
C THR A 221 -22.35 -7.93 -3.60
N GLY A 222 -22.35 -6.59 -3.53
CA GLY A 222 -22.81 -5.72 -4.62
C GLY A 222 -21.79 -5.55 -5.74
N LEU A 223 -20.57 -6.06 -5.57
CA LEU A 223 -19.46 -5.98 -6.52
C LEU A 223 -19.32 -7.30 -7.30
N SER A 224 -18.73 -7.24 -8.50
CA SER A 224 -18.37 -8.47 -9.19
C SER A 224 -17.32 -9.24 -8.40
N LEU A 225 -17.52 -10.55 -8.21
CA LEU A 225 -16.55 -11.42 -7.53
C LEU A 225 -15.29 -11.65 -8.38
N GLU A 226 -15.43 -11.55 -9.70
CA GLU A 226 -14.37 -11.79 -10.67
C GLU A 226 -14.58 -10.91 -11.91
N HIS A 227 -13.51 -10.33 -12.44
CA HIS A 227 -13.53 -9.67 -13.73
C HIS A 227 -12.32 -10.10 -14.56
N GLU A 228 -12.54 -10.63 -15.77
CA GLU A 228 -11.47 -11.11 -16.67
C GLU A 228 -10.45 -12.06 -16.01
N GLY A 229 -10.90 -12.99 -15.15
CA GLY A 229 -10.01 -13.93 -14.45
C GLY A 229 -9.38 -13.39 -13.17
N ILE A 230 -9.71 -12.15 -12.78
CA ILE A 230 -9.15 -11.49 -11.61
C ILE A 230 -10.17 -11.47 -10.50
N MET A 231 -9.84 -12.11 -9.38
CA MET A 231 -10.72 -12.23 -8.23
C MET A 231 -10.69 -10.95 -7.39
N MET A 232 -11.87 -10.46 -7.00
CA MET A 232 -11.97 -9.33 -6.08
C MET A 232 -11.50 -9.74 -4.68
N PRO A 233 -10.56 -9.01 -4.06
CA PRO A 233 -10.07 -9.36 -2.72
C PRO A 233 -11.02 -8.86 -1.62
N SER A 234 -11.80 -9.75 -1.00
CA SER A 234 -12.69 -9.36 0.12
C SER A 234 -11.90 -8.82 1.33
N LEU A 235 -12.37 -7.71 1.90
CA LEU A 235 -11.71 -6.97 2.99
C LEU A 235 -10.28 -6.49 2.64
N GLY A 236 -9.98 -6.38 1.35
CA GLY A 236 -8.63 -6.13 0.83
C GLY A 236 -7.76 -7.38 0.87
N TYR A 237 -6.71 -7.41 0.05
CA TYR A 237 -5.85 -8.59 -0.13
C TYR A 237 -5.34 -9.15 1.22
N ASN A 238 -5.59 -10.44 1.47
CA ASN A 238 -5.32 -11.14 2.73
C ASN A 238 -5.93 -10.47 3.98
N GLY A 239 -7.09 -9.82 3.87
CA GLY A 239 -7.78 -9.18 4.99
C GLY A 239 -6.99 -8.02 5.60
N ALA A 240 -6.23 -7.29 4.77
CA ALA A 240 -5.44 -6.15 5.19
C ALA A 240 -6.32 -4.97 5.68
N GLN A 241 -7.57 -4.86 5.18
CA GLN A 241 -8.54 -3.84 5.57
C GLN A 241 -7.97 -2.41 5.50
N ALA A 242 -7.15 -2.11 4.49
CA ALA A 242 -6.53 -0.80 4.42
C ALA A 242 -7.54 0.26 3.96
N ALA A 243 -7.43 1.45 4.55
CA ALA A 243 -8.07 2.68 4.11
C ALA A 243 -6.96 3.68 3.81
N TYR A 244 -6.34 3.53 2.64
CA TYR A 244 -5.16 4.29 2.24
C TYR A 244 -5.20 4.64 0.76
N CYS A 245 -4.70 5.82 0.41
CA CYS A 245 -4.34 6.13 -0.97
C CYS A 245 -3.20 7.15 -1.03
N ARG A 246 -2.38 7.01 -2.07
CA ARG A 246 -1.42 8.01 -2.48
C ARG A 246 -2.01 8.85 -3.61
N GLU A 247 -1.84 10.16 -3.53
CA GLU A 247 -2.30 11.08 -4.56
C GLU A 247 -1.74 10.69 -5.93
N ALA A 248 -2.61 10.63 -6.94
CA ALA A 248 -2.26 10.33 -8.32
C ALA A 248 -1.46 9.02 -8.51
N SER A 249 -1.80 7.98 -7.73
CA SER A 249 -1.18 6.65 -7.82
C SER A 249 -2.21 5.53 -8.00
N ASN A 250 -1.70 4.35 -8.36
CA ASN A 250 -2.44 3.10 -8.44
C ASN A 250 -2.80 2.63 -7.02
N THR A 251 -4.08 2.33 -6.76
CA THR A 251 -4.55 1.97 -5.41
C THR A 251 -4.12 0.56 -5.04
N PRO A 252 -3.43 0.32 -3.90
CA PRO A 252 -3.04 -1.04 -3.49
C PRO A 252 -4.24 -1.97 -3.33
N ASN A 253 -4.11 -3.24 -3.73
CA ASN A 253 -5.19 -4.24 -3.58
C ASN A 253 -5.49 -4.62 -2.11
N SER A 254 -4.64 -4.18 -1.19
CA SER A 254 -4.88 -4.26 0.26
C SER A 254 -5.94 -3.28 0.76
N VAL A 255 -6.30 -2.28 -0.06
CA VAL A 255 -7.39 -1.33 0.24
C VAL A 255 -8.73 -2.00 0.02
N LEU A 256 -9.70 -1.69 0.88
CA LEU A 256 -11.07 -2.20 0.79
C LEU A 256 -11.66 -2.00 -0.63
N PRO A 257 -12.10 -3.07 -1.33
CA PRO A 257 -12.53 -3.03 -2.74
C PRO A 257 -13.64 -2.05 -3.05
N ILE A 258 -14.53 -1.77 -2.09
CA ILE A 258 -15.63 -0.82 -2.27
C ILE A 258 -15.16 0.56 -2.76
N PHE A 259 -13.90 0.94 -2.47
CA PHE A 259 -13.37 2.22 -2.90
C PHE A 259 -12.80 2.23 -4.32
N TRP A 260 -12.42 1.09 -4.91
CA TRP A 260 -11.65 1.05 -6.16
C TRP A 260 -12.07 -0.02 -7.18
N TRP A 261 -12.76 -1.09 -6.78
CA TRP A 261 -13.18 -2.16 -7.69
C TRP A 261 -14.27 -1.64 -8.63
N PRO A 262 -14.04 -1.56 -9.96
CA PRO A 262 -14.87 -0.73 -10.82
C PRO A 262 -16.10 -1.43 -11.41
N PHE A 263 -16.36 -2.68 -11.02
CA PHE A 263 -17.46 -3.49 -11.55
C PHE A 263 -18.45 -3.88 -10.48
N ASP A 264 -19.74 -3.70 -10.74
CA ASP A 264 -20.80 -4.18 -9.86
C ASP A 264 -21.08 -5.68 -10.08
N HIS A 265 -22.02 -6.25 -9.32
CA HIS A 265 -22.43 -7.65 -9.43
C HIS A 265 -22.96 -8.08 -10.81
N ALA A 266 -23.33 -7.13 -11.68
CA ALA A 266 -23.75 -7.37 -13.06
C ALA A 266 -22.59 -7.22 -14.06
N ASP A 267 -21.37 -7.02 -13.56
CA ASP A 267 -20.15 -6.72 -14.33
C ASP A 267 -20.25 -5.38 -15.10
N GLU A 268 -21.13 -4.48 -14.66
CA GLU A 268 -21.25 -3.13 -15.22
C GLU A 268 -20.32 -2.15 -14.52
N ARG A 269 -19.86 -1.12 -15.25
CA ARG A 269 -18.97 -0.11 -14.68
C ARG A 269 -19.71 0.75 -13.66
N ARG A 270 -19.09 0.93 -12.49
CA ARG A 270 -19.57 1.84 -11.43
C ARG A 270 -18.58 2.98 -11.13
N PRO A 271 -19.05 4.13 -10.64
CA PRO A 271 -18.20 5.17 -10.09
C PRO A 271 -17.37 4.68 -8.89
N THR A 272 -16.09 5.04 -8.85
CA THR A 272 -15.16 4.65 -7.77
C THR A 272 -14.36 5.86 -7.28
N MET A 273 -14.17 5.95 -5.96
CA MET A 273 -13.39 7.05 -5.37
C MET A 273 -11.91 6.95 -5.75
N LEU A 274 -11.40 5.73 -5.86
CA LEU A 274 -10.00 5.40 -6.10
C LEU A 274 -9.88 4.55 -7.36
N HIS A 275 -8.69 4.50 -7.96
CA HIS A 275 -8.47 3.79 -9.21
C HIS A 275 -7.35 2.76 -9.06
N ARG A 276 -7.60 1.56 -9.59
CA ARG A 276 -6.58 0.52 -9.75
C ARG A 276 -6.59 0.00 -11.19
N ALA A 277 -5.41 -0.22 -11.75
CA ALA A 277 -5.27 -1.00 -12.97
C ALA A 277 -5.61 -2.47 -12.69
N MET A 278 -6.63 -3.00 -13.36
CA MET A 278 -7.21 -4.30 -13.01
C MET A 278 -6.23 -5.46 -13.10
N ARG A 279 -5.30 -5.45 -14.05
CA ARG A 279 -4.26 -6.50 -14.17
C ARG A 279 -3.33 -6.59 -12.96
N ASP A 280 -3.35 -5.58 -12.09
CA ASP A 280 -2.59 -5.57 -10.85
C ASP A 280 -3.46 -5.96 -9.64
N ALA A 281 -4.80 -6.00 -9.75
CA ALA A 281 -5.77 -6.26 -8.66
C ALA A 281 -5.53 -7.56 -7.89
#